data_AF-A0A9X6YAX6-F1
#
_entry.id   AF-A0A9X6YAX6-F1
#
_cell.length_a   1.000
_cell.length_b   1.000
_cell.length_c   1.000
_cell.angle_alpha   90.00
_cell.angle_beta   90.00
_cell.angle_gamma   90.00
#
_symmetry.space_group_name_H-M   'P 1'
#
loop_
_entity.id
_entity.type
_entity.pdbx_description
1 polymer ?
#
loop_
_entity_poly.entity_id
_entity_poly.type
_entity_poly.pdbx_seq_one_letter_code
_entity_poly.pdbx_strand_id
1 'polypeptide(L)'
;MRYFAIETTYEQNNERFIESRMFQTEDDITQTMKVYSAATERAYEKVFTITQCDLISVTPREVSEIEYKRHALSREGKRDLNLQKRGVRR
;
A
#
# COMPACT_ATOMS: atom_id res chain seq x y z
N MET A 1 -2.69 18.79 3.93
CA MET A 1 -2.82 17.33 3.76
C MET A 1 -2.40 16.96 2.35
N ARG A 2 -1.53 15.97 2.18
CA ARG A 2 -1.16 15.40 0.88
C ARG A 2 -1.49 13.90 0.86
N TYR A 3 -1.69 13.33 -0.32
CA TYR A 3 -2.10 11.94 -0.48
C TYR A 3 -1.16 11.21 -1.43
N PHE A 4 -0.88 9.95 -1.13
CA PHE A 4 -0.06 9.10 -1.98
C PHE A 4 -0.55 7.67 -1.95
N ALA A 5 -0.17 6.89 -2.95
CA ALA A 5 -0.39 5.47 -3.04
C ALA A 5 0.96 4.73 -3.12
N ILE A 6 1.02 3.56 -2.50
CA ILE A 6 2.09 2.58 -2.70
C ILE A 6 1.47 1.39 -3.43
N GLU A 7 1.93 1.15 -4.65
CA GLU A 7 1.51 0.01 -5.46
C GLU A 7 2.56 -1.08 -5.38
N THR A 8 2.14 -2.26 -4.93
CA THR A 8 2.98 -3.45 -4.83
C THR A 8 2.55 -4.44 -5.89
N THR A 9 3.46 -4.81 -6.77
CA THR A 9 3.27 -5.89 -7.74
C THR A 9 4.06 -7.10 -7.27
N TYR A 10 3.41 -8.25 -7.19
CA TYR A 10 4.06 -9.51 -6.85
C TYR A 10 3.46 -10.68 -7.62
N GLU A 11 4.21 -11.75 -7.72
CA GLU A 11 3.78 -13.03 -8.26
C GLU A 11 3.62 -14.03 -7.12
N GLN A 12 2.54 -14.81 -7.14
CA GLN A 12 2.33 -15.91 -6.21
C GLN A 12 1.65 -17.05 -6.97
N ASN A 13 2.18 -18.27 -6.87
CA ASN A 13 1.63 -19.44 -7.57
C ASN A 13 1.47 -19.24 -9.10
N ASN A 14 2.43 -18.58 -9.75
CA ASN A 14 2.39 -18.19 -11.17
C ASN A 14 1.25 -17.22 -11.55
N GLU A 15 0.60 -16.59 -10.57
CA GLU A 15 -0.39 -15.54 -10.79
C GLU A 15 0.17 -14.18 -10.34
N ARG A 16 -0.03 -13.16 -11.18
CA ARG A 16 0.42 -11.80 -10.92
C ARG A 16 -0.67 -11.00 -10.20
N PHE A 17 -0.30 -10.41 -9.08
CA PHE A 17 -1.16 -9.57 -8.26
C PHE A 17 -0.65 -8.14 -8.21
N ILE A 18 -1.58 -7.19 -8.13
CA ILE A 18 -1.31 -5.77 -7.93
C ILE A 18 -2.15 -5.32 -6.73
N GLU A 19 -1.48 -4.85 -5.68
CA GLU A 19 -2.12 -4.29 -4.50
C GLU A 19 -1.77 -2.80 -4.41
N SER A 20 -2.79 -1.93 -4.33
CA SER A 20 -2.60 -0.50 -4.14
C SER A 20 -3.07 -0.10 -2.76
N ARG A 21 -2.21 0.60 -2.01
CA ARG A 21 -2.57 1.16 -0.71
C ARG A 21 -2.43 2.66 -0.71
N MET A 22 -3.48 3.35 -0.28
CA MET A 22 -3.51 4.81 -0.25
C MET A 22 -3.36 5.36 1.17
N PHE A 23 -2.61 6.44 1.29
CA PHE A 23 -2.26 7.07 2.56
C PHE A 23 -2.44 8.59 2.47
N GLN A 24 -2.60 9.21 3.64
CA GLN A 24 -2.56 10.66 3.82
C GLN A 24 -1.37 11.01 4.72
N THR A 25 -0.73 12.14 4.44
CA THR A 25 0.36 12.66 5.28
C THR A 25 0.27 14.19 5.38
N GLU A 26 0.70 14.72 6.52
CA GLU A 26 0.95 16.15 6.73
C GLU A 26 2.42 16.51 6.51
N ASP A 27 3.30 15.51 6.49
CA ASP A 27 4.75 15.66 6.30
C ASP A 27 5.14 15.84 4.82
N ASP A 28 6.45 15.94 4.56
CA ASP A 28 7.00 15.93 3.22
C ASP A 28 6.62 14.63 2.49
N ILE A 29 5.81 14.77 1.43
CA ILE A 29 5.29 13.63 0.67
C ILE A 29 6.39 12.83 -0.02
N THR A 30 7.43 13.47 -0.54
CA THR A 30 8.52 12.81 -1.25
C THR A 30 9.32 11.94 -0.29
N GLN A 31 9.64 12.46 0.89
CA GLN A 31 10.31 11.70 1.93
C GLN A 31 9.41 10.58 2.47
N THR A 32 8.12 10.86 2.72
CA THR A 32 7.16 9.89 3.23
C THR A 32 7.00 8.72 2.26
N MET A 33 6.81 8.99 0.96
CA MET A 33 6.73 7.98 -0.09
C MET A 33 7.97 7.09 -0.09
N LYS A 34 9.17 7.68 -0.03
CA LYS A 34 10.43 6.92 -0.02
C LYS A 34 10.53 5.98 1.19
N VAL A 35 10.17 6.46 2.37
CA VAL A 35 10.21 5.66 3.60
C VAL A 35 9.19 4.52 3.54
N TYR A 36 7.96 4.82 3.09
CA TYR A 36 6.90 3.82 2.99
C TYR A 36 7.22 2.76 1.93
N SER A 37 7.74 3.15 0.76
CA SER A 37 8.21 2.20 -0.26
C SER A 37 9.27 1.26 0.29
N ALA A 38 10.33 1.80 0.92
CA ALA A 38 11.40 0.97 1.49
C ALA A 38 10.91 0.06 2.63
N ALA A 39 9.97 0.54 3.46
CA ALA A 39 9.36 -0.28 4.50
C ALA A 39 8.50 -1.40 3.90
N THR A 40 7.79 -1.12 2.81
CA THR A 40 6.95 -2.07 2.09
C THR A 40 7.81 -3.14 1.44
N GLU A 41 8.86 -2.77 0.70
CA GLU A 41 9.83 -3.70 0.11
C GLU A 41 10.37 -4.68 1.16
N ARG A 42 10.89 -4.17 2.28
CA ARG A 42 11.42 -5.01 3.37
C ARG A 42 10.38 -5.93 3.99
N ALA A 43 9.13 -5.48 4.11
CA ALA A 43 8.06 -6.30 4.65
C ALA A 43 7.72 -7.46 3.71
N TYR A 44 7.61 -7.16 2.41
CA TYR A 44 7.33 -8.16 1.39
C TYR A 44 8.50 -9.15 1.23
N GLU A 45 9.75 -8.69 1.18
CA GLU A 45 10.94 -9.57 1.18
C GLU A 45 10.91 -10.58 2.32
N LYS A 46 10.58 -10.14 3.54
CA LYS A 46 10.48 -11.03 4.71
C LYS A 46 9.34 -12.03 4.58
N VAL A 47 8.15 -11.59 4.17
CA VAL A 47 6.99 -12.48 4.02
C VAL A 47 7.22 -13.50 2.91
N PHE A 48 7.92 -13.09 1.85
CA PHE A 48 8.10 -13.86 0.63
C PHE A 48 9.04 -15.05 0.79
N THR A 49 10.02 -14.94 1.69
CA THR A 49 10.79 -16.10 2.15
C THR A 49 9.93 -17.24 2.72
N ILE A 50 8.72 -16.92 3.21
CA ILE A 50 7.80 -17.88 3.83
C ILE A 50 6.70 -18.31 2.85
N THR A 51 6.21 -17.39 2.01
CA THR A 51 4.98 -17.59 1.21
C THR A 51 5.21 -17.99 -0.25
N GLN A 52 6.46 -18.19 -0.69
CA GLN A 52 6.82 -18.47 -2.09
C GLN A 52 6.22 -17.46 -3.07
N CYS A 53 6.30 -16.18 -2.71
CA CYS A 53 5.91 -15.10 -3.60
C CYS A 53 7.17 -14.39 -4.11
N ASP A 54 7.10 -13.81 -5.30
CA ASP A 54 8.18 -13.03 -5.88
C ASP A 54 7.76 -11.56 -5.99
N LEU A 55 8.55 -10.66 -5.39
CA LEU A 55 8.29 -9.23 -5.44
C LEU A 55 8.78 -8.69 -6.78
N ILE A 56 7.85 -8.12 -7.57
CA ILE A 56 8.18 -7.56 -8.88
C ILE A 56 8.54 -6.08 -8.74
N SER A 57 7.69 -5.30 -8.05
CA SER A 57 7.94 -3.87 -7.87
C SER A 57 7.16 -3.27 -6.70
N VAL A 58 7.71 -2.20 -6.14
CA VAL A 58 7.01 -1.28 -5.22
C VAL A 58 7.13 0.13 -5.78
N THR A 59 6.02 0.69 -6.24
CA THR A 59 5.99 2.00 -6.89
C THR A 59 5.14 2.99 -6.09
N PRO A 60 5.74 4.06 -5.53
CA PRO A 60 4.99 5.15 -4.96
C PRO A 60 4.47 6.09 -6.04
N ARG A 61 3.29 6.67 -5.83
CA ARG A 61 2.78 7.78 -6.63
C ARG A 61 1.95 8.75 -5.80
N GLU A 62 2.04 10.03 -6.12
CA GLU A 62 1.12 11.01 -5.56
C GLU A 62 -0.29 10.80 -6.11
N VAL A 63 -1.31 11.03 -5.27
CA VAL A 63 -2.71 10.90 -5.67
C VAL A 63 -3.48 12.15 -5.30
N SER A 64 -4.51 12.45 -6.10
CA SER A 64 -5.41 13.56 -5.79
C SER A 64 -6.29 13.23 -4.58
N GLU A 65 -6.75 14.25 -3.86
CA GLU A 65 -7.72 14.08 -2.78
C GLU A 65 -9.01 13.40 -3.25
N ILE A 66 -9.44 13.69 -4.49
CA ILE A 66 -10.64 13.08 -5.09
C ILE A 66 -10.44 11.58 -5.28
N GLU A 67 -9.28 11.18 -5.79
CA GLU A 67 -8.93 9.77 -5.97
C GLU A 67 -8.87 9.04 -4.62
N TYR A 68 -8.21 9.64 -3.63
CA TYR A 68 -8.15 9.11 -2.26
C TYR A 68 -9.54 8.90 -1.66
N LYS A 69 -10.41 9.91 -1.73
CA LYS A 69 -11.79 9.82 -1.21
C LYS A 69 -12.62 8.79 -1.97
N ARG A 70 -12.46 8.69 -3.29
CA ARG A 70 -13.13 7.67 -4.09
C ARG A 70 -12.70 6.26 -3.66
N HIS A 71 -11.42 6.05 -3.42
CA HIS A 71 -10.89 4.79 -2.90
C HIS A 71 -11.43 4.49 -1.49
N ALA A 72 -11.49 5.48 -0.59
CA ALA A 72 -12.04 5.28 0.75
C ALA A 72 -13.51 4.80 0.75
N LEU A 73 -14.27 5.14 -0.29
CA LEU A 73 -15.66 4.68 -0.48
C LEU A 73 -15.77 3.32 -1.19
N SER A 74 -14.68 2.81 -1.74
CA SER A 74 -14.62 1.50 -2.39
C SER A 74 -14.79 0.37 -1.37
N ARG A 75 -15.02 -0.85 -1.85
CA ARG A 75 -15.11 -2.04 -0.99
C ARG A 75 -13.81 -2.27 -0.22
N GLU A 76 -12.68 -2.03 -0.86
CA GLU A 76 -11.33 -2.18 -0.29
C GLU A 76 -11.07 -1.11 0.77
N GLY A 77 -11.30 0.17 0.44
CA GLY A 77 -11.15 1.26 1.41
C GLY A 77 -12.05 1.10 2.64
N LYS A 78 -13.28 0.61 2.46
CA LYS A 78 -14.17 0.28 3.59
C LYS A 78 -13.65 -0.89 4.43
N ARG A 79 -13.05 -1.91 3.81
CA ARG A 79 -12.45 -3.04 4.52
C ARG A 79 -11.27 -2.57 5.37
N ASP A 80 -10.40 -1.75 4.82
CA ASP A 80 -9.23 -1.21 5.53
C ASP A 80 -9.65 -0.33 6.71
N LEU A 81 -10.62 0.57 6.50
CA LEU A 81 -11.17 1.38 7.58
C LEU A 81 -11.77 0.53 8.71
N ASN A 82 -12.46 -0.56 8.36
CA ASN A 82 -13.04 -1.47 9.35
C ASN A 82 -11.97 -2.26 10.11
N LEU A 83 -10.87 -2.64 9.47
CA LEU A 83 -9.73 -3.28 10.13
C LEU A 83 -9.06 -2.31 11.13
N GLN A 84 -8.84 -1.05 10.72
CA GLN A 84 -8.31 -0.01 11.60
C GLN A 84 -9.21 0.25 12.82
N LYS A 85 -10.54 0.37 12.60
CA LYS A 85 -11.51 0.55 13.69
C LYS A 85 -11.54 -0.60 14.69
N ARG A 86 -11.23 -1.81 14.25
CA ARG A 86 -11.13 -3.00 15.11
C ARG A 86 -9.83 -3.05 15.92
N GLY A 87 -8.96 -2.05 15.80
CA GLY A 87 -7.65 -2.05 16.46
C GLY A 87 -6.68 -3.07 15.87
N VAL A 88 -7.04 -3.71 14.75
CA VAL A 88 -6.13 -4.55 13.98
C VAL A 88 -5.21 -3.60 13.20
N ARG A 89 -4.23 -3.04 13.92
CA ARG A 89 -3.09 -2.35 13.32
C ARG A 89 -2.11 -3.43 12.89
N ARG A 90 -2.03 -3.67 11.57
CA ARG A 90 -0.99 -4.52 10.98
C ARG A 90 0.27 -3.69 10.77
#